data_AF-A0A0D9YLK6-F1
#
_entry.id   AF-A0A0D9YLK6-F1
#
_cell.length_a   1.000
_cell.length_b   1.000
_cell.length_c   1.000
_cell.angle_alpha   90.00
_cell.angle_beta   90.00
_cell.angle_gamma   90.00
#
_symmetry.space_group_name_H-M   'P 1'
#
loop_
_entity.id
_entity.type
_entity.pdbx_description
1 polymer ?
#
loop_
_entity_poly.entity_id
_entity_poly.type
_entity_poly.pdbx_seq_one_letter_code
_entity_poly.pdbx_strand_id
1 'polypeptide(L)' 'MPAAGGDPQVAAAEQLRRLKSSWPELVGWPEFYAALKIIDERPDVTVYMFRDGDDLPPTEHDPARVAIFVDGDIRDRA' A
#
# COMPACT_ATOMS: atom_id res chain seq x y z
N MET A 1 23.23 24.42 -24.64
CA MET A 1 23.51 23.35 -23.66
C MET A 1 22.21 22.59 -23.41
N PRO A 2 22.00 21.35 -23.87
CA PRO A 2 20.78 20.60 -23.58
C PRO A 2 21.05 19.53 -22.49
N ALA A 3 20.38 19.59 -21.34
CA ALA A 3 20.26 18.47 -20.40
C ALA A 3 19.24 18.81 -19.30
N ALA A 4 17.96 18.68 -19.60
CA ALA A 4 16.91 18.57 -18.58
C ALA A 4 15.66 17.90 -19.19
N GLY A 5 15.87 16.83 -19.95
CA GLY A 5 14.80 15.89 -20.25
C GLY A 5 14.64 14.96 -19.07
N GLY A 6 14.02 15.44 -17.98
CA GLY A 6 13.47 14.51 -17.00
C GLY A 6 12.38 13.75 -17.73
N ASP A 7 12.58 12.46 -17.98
CA ASP A 7 11.69 11.66 -18.80
C ASP A 7 10.23 11.86 -18.37
N PRO A 8 9.32 12.28 -19.28
CA PRO A 8 7.92 12.52 -18.93
C PRO A 8 7.26 11.27 -18.35
N GLN A 9 7.80 10.08 -18.65
CA GLN A 9 7.40 8.80 -18.04
C GLN A 9 7.73 8.71 -16.54
N VAL A 10 8.84 9.27 -16.07
CA VAL A 10 9.23 9.26 -14.65
C VAL A 10 8.32 10.19 -13.84
N ALA A 11 8.01 11.37 -14.39
CA ALA A 11 7.05 12.30 -13.78
C ALA A 11 5.62 11.74 -13.76
N ALA A 12 5.20 11.06 -14.82
CA ALA A 12 3.89 10.39 -14.87
C ALA A 12 3.81 9.24 -13.85
N ALA A 13 4.85 8.41 -13.75
CA ALA A 13 4.94 7.38 -12.71
C ALA A 13 4.97 7.99 -11.30
N GLU A 14 5.50 9.20 -11.14
CA GLU A 14 5.46 9.96 -9.88
C GLU A 14 4.08 10.47 -9.49
N GLN A 15 3.32 10.93 -10.48
CA GLN A 15 1.94 11.30 -10.27
C GLN A 15 1.09 10.06 -9.97
N LEU A 16 1.32 8.97 -10.70
CA LEU A 16 0.59 7.73 -10.52
C LEU A 16 0.86 7.11 -9.14
N ARG A 17 2.11 7.12 -8.65
CA ARG A 17 2.41 6.70 -7.27
C ARG A 17 1.79 7.63 -6.21
N ARG A 18 1.66 8.94 -6.47
CA ARG A 18 0.92 9.86 -5.58
C ARG A 18 -0.59 9.61 -5.62
N LEU A 19 -1.15 9.23 -6.75
CA LEU A 19 -2.57 8.90 -6.93
C LEU A 19 -2.91 7.48 -6.45
N LYS A 20 -1.90 6.60 -6.32
CA LYS A 20 -2.06 5.22 -5.88
C LYS A 20 -2.48 5.21 -4.41
N SER A 21 -3.76 4.96 -4.19
CA SER A 21 -4.39 4.78 -2.88
C SER A 21 -4.77 3.33 -2.59
N SER A 22 -4.52 2.42 -3.53
CA SER A 22 -4.89 1.02 -3.44
C SER A 22 -3.84 0.14 -4.12
N TRP A 23 -3.61 -1.04 -3.54
CA TRP A 23 -2.62 -2.02 -3.99
C TRP A 23 -3.25 -3.41 -4.16
N PRO A 24 -4.14 -3.59 -5.15
CA PRO A 24 -4.77 -4.89 -5.40
C PRO A 24 -3.75 -5.99 -5.73
N GLU A 25 -2.56 -5.64 -6.24
CA GLU A 25 -1.49 -6.59 -6.57
C GLU A 25 -0.80 -7.20 -5.35
N LEU A 26 -0.96 -6.58 -4.16
CA LEU A 26 -0.38 -7.08 -2.91
C LEU A 26 -1.27 -8.13 -2.24
N VAL A 27 -2.48 -8.35 -2.75
CA VAL A 27 -3.37 -9.40 -2.24
C VAL A 27 -2.71 -10.77 -2.49
N GLY A 28 -2.51 -11.53 -1.41
CA GLY A 28 -1.79 -12.81 -1.44
C GLY A 28 -0.29 -12.71 -1.16
N TRP A 29 0.27 -11.51 -1.00
CA TRP A 29 1.62 -11.33 -0.50
C TRP A 29 1.66 -11.47 1.03
N PRO A 30 2.80 -11.87 1.62
CA PRO A 30 2.95 -11.84 3.06
C PRO A 30 2.84 -10.40 3.59
N GLU A 31 2.16 -10.22 4.73
CA GLU A 31 1.80 -8.93 5.33
C GLU A 31 2.98 -7.94 5.40
N PHE A 32 4.16 -8.44 5.78
CA PHE A 32 5.37 -7.65 5.91
C PHE A 32 5.90 -7.14 4.56
N TYR A 33 5.88 -7.98 3.52
CA TYR A 33 6.31 -7.57 2.18
C TYR A 33 5.33 -6.59 1.55
N ALA A 34 4.03 -6.78 1.77
CA ALA A 34 3.00 -5.84 1.33
C ALA A 34 3.20 -4.46 1.99
N ALA A 35 3.40 -4.42 3.31
CA ALA A 35 3.65 -3.18 4.03
C ALA A 35 4.92 -2.45 3.56
N LEU A 36 6.02 -3.18 3.37
CA LEU A 36 7.26 -2.60 2.82
C LEU A 36 7.02 -1.98 1.44
N LYS A 37 6.24 -2.64 0.59
CA LYS A 37 5.95 -2.12 -0.75
C LYS A 37 5.10 -0.85 -0.72
N ILE A 38 4.12 -0.79 0.19
CA ILE A 38 3.29 0.40 0.38
C ILE A 38 4.13 1.58 0.89
N ILE A 39 5.01 1.36 1.86
CA ILE A 39 5.89 2.40 2.41
C ILE A 39 6.92 2.88 1.37
N ASP A 40 7.44 1.96 0.53
CA ASP A 40 8.33 2.28 -0.59
C ASP A 40 7.64 3.16 -1.65
N GLU A 41 6.40 2.83 -2.02
CA GLU A 41 5.66 3.59 -3.03
C GLU A 41 5.07 4.91 -2.49
N ARG A 42 4.64 4.90 -1.22
CA ARG A 42 4.04 6.04 -0.50
C ARG A 42 4.62 6.09 0.92
N PRO A 43 5.76 6.75 1.14
CA PRO A 43 6.30 6.96 2.49
C PRO A 43 5.42 7.93 3.33
N ASP A 44 4.46 8.58 2.69
CA ASP A 44 3.53 9.55 3.29
C ASP A 44 2.36 8.87 4.03
N VAL A 45 2.17 7.55 3.86
CA VAL A 45 1.07 6.81 4.50
C VAL A 45 1.57 5.94 5.65
N THR A 46 0.75 5.83 6.68
CA THR A 46 0.91 4.91 7.80
C THR A 46 0.17 3.61 7.49
N VAL A 47 0.89 2.50 7.54
CA VAL A 47 0.34 1.17 7.30
C VAL A 47 -0.12 0.56 8.62
N TYR A 48 -1.39 0.15 8.66
CA TYR A 48 -1.99 -0.58 9.77
C TYR A 48 -2.34 -1.98 9.30
N MET A 49 -2.09 -2.97 10.16
CA MET A 49 -2.38 -4.37 9.87
C MET A 49 -3.53 -4.81 10.75
N PHE A 50 -4.60 -5.30 10.14
CA PHE A 50 -5.76 -5.84 10.80
C PHE A 50 -5.86 -7.32 10.44
N ARG A 51 -6.07 -8.16 11.44
CA ARG A 51 -6.29 -9.59 11.25
C ARG A 51 -7.76 -9.90 11.43
N ASP A 52 -8.18 -11.06 10.96
CA ASP A 52 -9.52 -11.54 11.27
C ASP A 52 -9.71 -11.61 12.80
N GLY A 53 -10.77 -10.96 13.30
CA GLY A 53 -11.05 -10.78 14.72
C GLY A 53 -10.42 -9.54 15.38
N ASP A 54 -9.62 -8.74 14.67
CA ASP A 54 -9.09 -7.46 15.17
C ASP A 54 -10.14 -6.34 15.07
N ASP A 55 -10.04 -5.32 15.92
CA ASP A 55 -10.98 -4.20 15.91
C ASP A 55 -10.76 -3.38 14.64
N LEU A 56 -11.80 -3.24 13.81
CA LEU A 56 -11.70 -2.57 12.52
C LEU A 56 -11.22 -1.12 12.71
N PRO A 57 -10.49 -0.55 11.72
CA PRO A 57 -10.06 0.82 11.80
C PRO A 57 -11.26 1.77 12.00
N PRO A 58 -11.03 2.94 12.62
CA PRO A 58 -12.08 3.94 12.81
C PRO A 58 -12.79 4.24 11.48
N THR A 59 -14.12 4.41 11.53
CA THR A 59 -14.96 4.72 10.35
C THR A 59 -14.53 6.04 9.66
N GLU A 60 -13.77 6.88 10.34
CA GLU A 60 -13.20 8.09 9.77
C GLU A 60 -12.18 7.77 8.68
N HIS A 61 -12.42 8.31 7.48
CA HIS A 61 -11.51 8.16 6.35
C HIS A 61 -10.26 9.01 6.57
N ASP A 62 -9.11 8.36 6.68
CA ASP A 62 -7.81 9.00 6.77
C ASP A 62 -7.00 8.73 5.48
N PRO A 63 -6.67 9.75 4.67
CA PRO A 63 -5.96 9.59 3.40
C PRO A 63 -4.47 9.25 3.56
N ALA A 64 -3.94 9.42 4.78
CA ALA A 64 -2.61 9.00 5.18
C ALA A 64 -2.63 7.61 5.83
N ARG A 65 -3.76 6.89 5.84
CA ARG A 65 -3.87 5.54 6.42
C ARG A 65 -4.11 4.48 5.35
N VAL A 66 -3.30 3.43 5.37
CA VAL A 66 -3.52 2.21 4.57
C VAL A 66 -3.72 1.04 5.50
N ALA A 67 -4.89 0.40 5.41
CA ALA A 67 -5.22 -0.80 6.18
C ALA A 67 -4.95 -2.05 5.34
N ILE A 68 -4.11 -2.95 5.84
CA ILE A 68 -3.88 -4.28 5.28
C ILE A 68 -4.71 -5.26 6.11
N PHE A 69 -5.63 -5.95 5.45
CA PHE A 69 -6.38 -7.04 6.06
C PHE A 69 -5.67 -8.35 5.75
N VAL A 70 -5.24 -9.04 6.80
CA VAL A 70 -4.55 -10.33 6.71
C VAL A 70 -5.52 -11.40 7.15
N ASP A 71 -5.81 -12.33 6.26
CA ASP A 71 -6.57 -13.52 6.62
C ASP A 71 -5.73 -14.37 7.58
N GLY A 72 -6.20 -14.50 8.82
CA GLY A 72 -5.53 -15.25 9.87
C GLY A 72 -5.66 -16.76 9.72
N ASP A 73 -6.43 -17.22 8.73
CA ASP A 73 -6.69 -18.62 8.52
C ASP A 73 -5.62 -19.25 7.61
N ILE A 74 -4.45 -19.47 8.23
CA ILE A 74 -3.47 -20.44 7.74
C ILE A 74 -3.93 -21.88 8.11
N ARG A 75 -5.12 -22.06 8.74
CA ARG A 75 -5.52 -23.29 9.43
C ARG A 75 -6.65 -24.10 8.78
N ASP A 76 -7.30 -23.63 7.72
CA ASP A 76 -8.37 -24.33 6.97
C ASP A 76 -7.87 -24.89 5.62
N ARG A 77 -6.62 -25.36 5.61
CA ARG A 77 -6.08 -26.19 4.51
C ARG A 77 -5.34 -27.43 5.03
N ALA A 78 -5.97 -28.16 5.95
CA ALA A 78 -5.52 -29.49 6.38
C ALA A 78 -6.61 -30.54 6.13
#